data_AF-A0A924T3Q4-F1
#
_entry.id   AF-A0A924T3Q4-F1
#
_cell.length_a   1.000
_cell.length_b   1.000
_cell.length_c   1.000
_cell.angle_alpha   90.00
_cell.angle_beta   90.00
_cell.angle_gamma   90.00
#
_symmetry.space_group_name_H-M   'P 1'
#
loop_
_entity.id
_entity.type
_entity.pdbx_description
1 polymer ?
#
loop_
_entity_poly.entity_id
_entity_poly.type
_entity_poly.pdbx_seq_one_letter_code
_entity_poly.pdbx_strand_id
1 'polypeptide(L)'
;MPSDIAKLEAHAEHLLDGFITLRERYAMLRPMLHNKDVVENKGSKKQYRGFIIIRNALFLFCCQAIVNLCFDKDVRCPSISQTITKLENNLLRAKFKKKYSDWTAPVIGEQEPEILKILELMEKNEKLEREVAFDNHFQELLALWASFSTSKSALSLEKIRNKVAAHTDISLIDGKYKLFDISSLDLQWDDIKMTITDMQTIIDLINLLVRNSGYHWVTLDEILCKTVNDYWEISHVTE
;
A
#
# COMPACT_ATOMS: atom_id res chain seq x y z
N MET A 1 -8.76 -2.70 -27.59
CA MET A 1 -8.93 -2.36 -26.15
C MET A 1 -8.04 -3.29 -25.33
N PRO A 2 -7.44 -2.85 -24.22
CA PRO A 2 -6.66 -3.73 -23.34
C PRO A 2 -7.53 -4.87 -22.81
N SER A 3 -6.94 -6.06 -22.61
CA SER A 3 -7.64 -7.16 -21.95
C SER A 3 -7.87 -6.86 -20.47
N ASP A 4 -8.87 -7.49 -19.85
CA ASP A 4 -9.12 -7.33 -18.41
C ASP A 4 -7.92 -7.74 -17.55
N ILE A 5 -7.12 -8.70 -18.02
CA ILE A 5 -5.86 -9.11 -17.38
C ILE A 5 -4.86 -7.94 -17.41
N ALA A 6 -4.55 -7.42 -18.60
CA ALA A 6 -3.58 -6.34 -18.76
C ALA A 6 -3.99 -5.09 -17.98
N LYS A 7 -5.31 -4.83 -17.92
CA LYS A 7 -5.85 -3.73 -17.11
C LYS A 7 -5.62 -3.95 -15.61
N LEU A 8 -5.85 -5.16 -15.09
CA LEU A 8 -5.66 -5.43 -13.67
C LEU A 8 -4.17 -5.44 -13.28
N GLU A 9 -3.30 -5.92 -14.18
CA GLU A 9 -1.84 -5.85 -14.00
C GLU A 9 -1.36 -4.40 -13.90
N ALA A 10 -1.81 -3.53 -14.80
CA ALA A 10 -1.51 -2.10 -14.73
C ALA A 10 -2.07 -1.45 -13.45
N HIS A 11 -3.25 -1.87 -12.99
CA HIS A 11 -3.80 -1.39 -11.72
C HIS A 11 -2.93 -1.83 -10.51
N ALA A 12 -2.45 -3.08 -10.49
CA ALA A 12 -1.58 -3.58 -9.43
C ALA A 12 -0.21 -2.87 -9.41
N GLU A 13 0.34 -2.57 -10.59
CA GLU A 13 1.56 -1.76 -10.73
C GLU A 13 1.36 -0.33 -10.21
N HIS A 14 0.29 0.35 -10.62
CA HIS A 14 0.00 1.69 -10.14
C HIS A 14 -0.33 1.75 -8.64
N LEU A 15 -0.92 0.70 -8.07
CA LEU A 15 -1.10 0.57 -6.62
C LEU A 15 0.26 0.56 -5.91
N LEU A 16 1.23 -0.19 -6.44
CA LEU A 16 2.58 -0.25 -5.89
C LEU A 16 3.28 1.10 -5.98
N ASP A 17 3.27 1.76 -7.15
CA ASP A 17 3.90 3.06 -7.35
C ASP A 17 3.30 4.15 -6.43
N GLY A 18 1.97 4.18 -6.34
CA GLY A 18 1.25 5.09 -5.47
C GLY A 18 1.56 4.84 -4.00
N PHE A 19 1.72 3.58 -3.60
CA PHE A 19 2.10 3.21 -2.24
C PHE A 19 3.55 3.56 -1.91
N ILE A 20 4.49 3.39 -2.85
CA ILE A 20 5.88 3.86 -2.68
C ILE A 20 5.89 5.38 -2.45
N THR A 21 5.13 6.14 -3.24
CA THR A 21 4.99 7.60 -3.06
C THR A 21 4.42 7.97 -1.68
N LEU A 22 3.46 7.20 -1.17
CA LEU A 22 2.93 7.35 0.19
C LEU A 22 4.03 7.10 1.23
N ARG A 23 4.79 6.01 1.09
CA ARG A 23 5.88 5.66 2.02
C ARG A 23 6.98 6.72 2.04
N GLU A 24 7.37 7.26 0.89
CA GLU A 24 8.34 8.37 0.78
C GLU A 24 7.89 9.59 1.59
N ARG A 25 6.64 10.02 1.40
CA ARG A 25 6.12 11.22 2.08
C ARG A 25 5.88 10.98 3.57
N TYR A 26 5.46 9.78 3.95
CA TYR A 26 5.37 9.41 5.35
C TYR A 26 6.75 9.37 6.02
N ALA A 27 7.79 8.89 5.32
CA ALA A 27 9.16 8.88 5.83
C ALA A 27 9.66 10.31 6.10
N MET A 28 9.30 11.29 5.26
CA MET A 28 9.58 12.72 5.51
C MET A 28 8.79 13.29 6.69
N LEU A 29 7.57 12.82 6.91
CA LEU A 29 6.71 13.28 8.01
C LEU A 29 7.18 12.75 9.37
N ARG A 30 7.61 11.48 9.46
CA ARG A 30 7.92 10.79 10.72
C ARG A 30 8.90 11.56 11.63
N PRO A 31 10.04 12.11 11.15
CA PRO A 31 10.94 12.90 12.00
C PRO A 31 10.29 14.17 12.56
N MET A 32 9.37 14.80 11.82
CA MET A 32 8.66 15.99 12.29
C MET A 32 7.67 15.71 13.44
N LEU A 33 7.39 14.43 13.69
CA LEU A 33 6.48 13.95 14.73
C LEU A 33 7.23 13.38 15.93
N HIS A 34 8.33 12.64 15.69
CA HIS A 34 8.95 11.82 16.73
C HIS A 34 10.44 12.12 16.97
N ASN A 35 11.15 12.75 16.04
CA ASN A 35 12.57 13.06 16.23
C ASN A 35 12.72 14.38 17.00
N LYS A 36 13.23 14.31 18.23
CA LYS A 36 13.39 15.47 19.12
C LYS A 36 14.26 16.56 18.50
N ASP A 37 15.39 16.19 17.91
CA ASP A 37 16.33 17.14 17.32
C ASP A 37 15.69 17.91 16.16
N VAL A 38 14.94 17.22 15.29
CA VAL A 38 14.21 17.85 14.19
C VAL A 38 13.15 18.82 14.71
N VAL A 39 12.38 18.41 15.71
CA VAL A 39 11.31 19.23 16.30
C VAL A 39 11.89 20.46 17.02
N GLU A 40 12.97 20.31 17.79
CA GLU A 40 13.57 21.42 18.53
C GLU A 40 14.28 22.41 17.60
N ASN A 41 15.07 21.92 16.64
CA ASN A 41 15.88 22.74 15.77
C ASN A 41 15.07 23.42 14.66
N LYS A 42 14.13 22.71 14.03
CA LYS A 42 13.37 23.21 12.87
C LYS A 42 11.93 23.62 13.24
N GLY A 43 11.38 23.06 14.32
CA GLY A 43 10.02 23.33 14.79
C GLY A 43 9.91 24.50 15.78
N SER A 44 10.87 25.43 15.81
CA SER A 44 10.86 26.56 16.76
C SER A 44 11.21 27.90 16.11
N LYS A 45 11.05 28.98 16.87
CA LYS A 45 11.46 30.36 16.52
C LYS A 45 10.91 30.79 15.14
N LYS A 46 11.77 31.34 14.28
CA LYS A 46 11.40 31.89 12.96
C LYS A 46 10.94 30.82 11.96
N GLN A 47 11.29 29.55 12.18
CA GLN A 47 10.99 28.45 11.26
C GLN A 47 9.67 27.73 11.59
N TYR A 48 9.16 27.89 12.82
CA TYR A 48 7.96 27.22 13.32
C TYR A 48 6.78 27.23 12.35
N ARG A 49 6.45 28.39 11.76
CA ARG A 49 5.29 28.50 10.86
C ARG A 49 5.45 27.64 9.61
N GLY A 50 6.64 27.66 8.98
CA GLY A 50 6.93 26.82 7.82
C GLY A 50 6.92 25.33 8.16
N PHE A 51 7.51 24.97 9.30
CA PHE A 51 7.53 23.59 9.79
C PHE A 51 6.11 23.03 9.98
N ILE A 52 5.21 23.79 10.63
CA ILE A 52 3.82 23.36 10.83
C ILE A 52 3.07 23.22 9.50
N ILE A 53 3.28 24.13 8.54
CA ILE A 53 2.64 24.07 7.23
C ILE A 53 3.04 22.78 6.51
N ILE A 54 4.35 22.48 6.45
CA ILE A 54 4.88 21.28 5.79
C ILE A 54 4.34 20.02 6.49
N ARG A 55 4.39 19.98 7.83
CA ARG A 55 3.91 18.84 8.61
C ARG A 55 2.43 18.55 8.33
N ASN A 56 1.60 19.59 8.33
CA ASN A 56 0.17 19.43 8.09
C ASN A 56 -0.12 19.03 6.63
N ALA A 57 0.62 19.59 5.67
CA ALA A 57 0.48 19.23 4.26
C ALA A 57 0.85 17.76 4.01
N LEU A 58 1.95 17.29 4.58
CA LEU A 58 2.37 15.89 4.51
C LEU A 58 1.36 14.97 5.18
N PHE A 59 0.88 15.32 6.38
CA PHE A 59 -0.15 14.54 7.06
C PHE A 59 -1.43 14.39 6.23
N LEU A 60 -1.98 15.51 5.74
CA LEU A 60 -3.20 15.49 4.93
C LEU A 60 -2.98 14.71 3.63
N PHE A 61 -1.80 14.81 3.03
CA PHE A 61 -1.46 13.99 1.87
C PHE A 61 -1.48 12.50 2.22
N CYS A 62 -0.84 12.08 3.32
CA CYS A 62 -0.84 10.68 3.74
C CYS A 62 -2.28 10.17 3.95
N CYS A 63 -3.13 10.93 4.64
CA CYS A 63 -4.54 10.59 4.80
C CYS A 63 -5.25 10.42 3.45
N GLN A 64 -5.07 11.36 2.53
CA GLN A 64 -5.70 11.31 1.21
C GLN A 64 -5.20 10.14 0.36
N ALA A 65 -3.89 9.92 0.34
CA ALA A 65 -3.26 8.85 -0.43
C ALA A 65 -3.69 7.47 0.07
N ILE A 66 -3.72 7.25 1.40
CA ILE A 66 -4.25 6.01 2.00
C ILE A 66 -5.67 5.74 1.51
N VAL A 67 -6.55 6.75 1.60
CA VAL A 67 -7.96 6.56 1.23
C VAL A 67 -8.13 6.33 -0.27
N ASN A 68 -7.36 7.00 -1.12
CA ASN A 68 -7.44 6.81 -2.55
C ASN A 68 -6.92 5.42 -2.97
N LEU A 69 -5.80 4.98 -2.39
CA LEU A 69 -5.25 3.65 -2.66
C LEU A 69 -6.16 2.53 -2.13
N CYS A 70 -6.89 2.75 -1.04
CA CYS A 70 -7.74 1.71 -0.44
C CYS A 70 -9.17 1.72 -0.99
N PHE A 71 -9.84 2.87 -0.96
CA PHE A 71 -11.30 3.00 -1.01
C PHE A 71 -11.83 3.76 -2.22
N ASP A 72 -10.98 4.19 -3.16
CA ASP A 72 -11.49 4.86 -4.36
C ASP A 72 -12.41 3.93 -5.14
N LYS A 73 -13.61 4.42 -5.46
CA LYS A 73 -14.70 3.68 -6.10
C LYS A 73 -14.79 3.96 -7.60
N ASP A 74 -14.03 4.92 -8.13
CA ASP A 74 -14.00 5.16 -9.57
C ASP A 74 -13.34 3.95 -10.26
N VAL A 75 -14.04 3.37 -11.24
CA VAL A 75 -13.60 2.18 -12.00
C VAL A 75 -12.28 2.43 -12.76
N ARG A 76 -11.95 3.71 -12.99
CA ARG A 76 -10.70 4.16 -13.62
C ARG A 76 -9.54 4.29 -12.63
N CYS A 77 -9.82 4.39 -11.33
CA CYS A 77 -8.81 4.51 -10.31
C CYS A 77 -8.33 3.11 -9.84
N PRO A 78 -7.02 2.88 -9.76
CA PRO A 78 -6.48 1.66 -9.17
C PRO A 78 -6.53 1.77 -7.64
N SER A 79 -7.54 1.16 -7.03
CA SER A 79 -7.65 0.99 -5.58
C SER A 79 -7.64 -0.49 -5.18
N ILE A 80 -7.29 -0.77 -3.92
CA ILE A 80 -7.31 -2.12 -3.33
C ILE A 80 -8.73 -2.69 -3.41
N SER A 81 -9.74 -1.91 -2.99
CA SER A 81 -11.14 -2.35 -3.05
C SER A 81 -11.58 -2.76 -4.46
N GLN A 82 -11.28 -1.93 -5.47
CA GLN A 82 -11.60 -2.24 -6.87
C GLN A 82 -10.84 -3.45 -7.40
N THR A 83 -9.58 -3.60 -6.99
CA THR A 83 -8.74 -4.73 -7.41
C THR A 83 -9.26 -6.04 -6.85
N ILE A 84 -9.63 -6.05 -5.57
CA ILE A 84 -10.23 -7.21 -4.90
C ILE A 84 -11.57 -7.56 -5.54
N THR A 85 -12.47 -6.59 -5.75
CA THR A 85 -13.76 -6.82 -6.43
C THR A 85 -13.58 -7.44 -7.82
N LYS A 86 -12.53 -7.04 -8.57
CA LYS A 86 -12.22 -7.66 -9.87
C LYS A 86 -11.67 -9.09 -9.71
N LEU A 87 -10.85 -9.37 -8.70
CA LEU A 87 -10.33 -10.71 -8.39
C LEU A 87 -11.40 -11.67 -7.83
N GLU A 88 -12.49 -11.15 -7.28
CA GLU A 88 -13.63 -11.98 -6.88
C GLU A 88 -14.34 -12.60 -8.10
N ASN A 89 -14.20 -12.02 -9.29
CA ASN A 89 -14.71 -12.61 -10.53
C ASN A 89 -14.01 -13.94 -10.83
N ASN A 90 -14.76 -15.05 -10.76
CA ASN A 90 -14.24 -16.41 -10.95
C ASN A 90 -13.51 -16.61 -12.28
N LEU A 91 -13.97 -16.00 -13.38
CA LEU A 91 -13.34 -16.16 -14.70
C LEU A 91 -11.99 -15.44 -14.76
N LEU A 92 -11.91 -14.24 -14.18
CA LEU A 92 -10.66 -13.48 -14.14
C LEU A 92 -9.67 -14.11 -13.16
N ARG A 93 -10.15 -14.55 -11.99
CA ARG A 93 -9.33 -15.27 -11.00
C ARG A 93 -8.75 -16.55 -11.56
N ALA A 94 -9.54 -17.35 -12.28
CA ALA A 94 -9.04 -18.57 -12.92
C ALA A 94 -7.92 -18.29 -13.94
N LYS A 95 -7.99 -17.16 -14.66
CA LYS A 95 -6.92 -16.74 -15.57
C LYS A 95 -5.64 -16.38 -14.83
N PHE A 96 -5.72 -15.62 -13.74
CA PHE A 96 -4.56 -15.30 -12.91
C PHE A 96 -3.99 -16.52 -12.20
N LYS A 97 -4.84 -17.40 -11.68
CA LYS A 97 -4.42 -18.68 -11.09
C LYS A 97 -3.64 -19.52 -12.09
N LYS A 98 -4.15 -19.65 -13.32
CA LYS A 98 -3.45 -20.35 -14.40
C LYS A 98 -2.10 -19.70 -14.70
N LYS A 99 -2.04 -18.37 -14.79
CA LYS A 99 -0.79 -17.64 -15.04
C LYS A 99 0.22 -17.81 -13.90
N TYR A 100 -0.24 -17.80 -12.66
CA TYR A 100 0.59 -17.97 -11.46
C TYR A 100 1.18 -19.38 -11.36
N SER A 101 0.39 -20.40 -11.73
CA SER A 101 0.81 -21.81 -11.72
C SER A 101 1.51 -22.27 -13.00
N ASP A 102 1.61 -21.41 -14.02
CA ASP A 102 2.34 -21.69 -15.26
C ASP A 102 3.84 -21.61 -14.99
N TRP A 103 4.40 -22.73 -14.56
CA TRP A 103 5.83 -22.91 -14.33
C TRP A 103 6.33 -24.04 -15.22
N THR A 104 7.45 -23.77 -15.89
CA THR A 104 8.15 -24.73 -16.75
C THR A 104 9.53 -24.97 -16.18
N ALA A 105 9.94 -26.23 -16.09
CA ALA A 105 11.27 -26.56 -15.62
C ALA A 105 12.32 -26.04 -16.62
N PRO A 106 13.42 -25.43 -16.14
CA PRO A 106 14.48 -25.00 -17.04
C PRO A 106 15.15 -26.24 -17.65
N VAL A 107 15.02 -26.41 -18.96
CA VAL A 107 15.72 -27.46 -19.72
C VAL A 107 17.02 -26.87 -20.27
N ILE A 108 18.15 -27.48 -19.92
CA ILE A 108 19.47 -27.11 -20.43
C ILE A 108 20.04 -28.30 -21.19
N GLY A 109 20.35 -28.12 -22.48
CA GLY A 109 20.97 -29.13 -23.35
C GLY A 109 20.02 -30.22 -23.86
N GLU A 110 20.59 -31.20 -24.58
CA GLU A 110 19.88 -32.43 -24.93
C GLU A 110 19.70 -33.29 -23.69
N GLN A 111 18.48 -33.77 -23.45
CA GLN A 111 18.15 -34.54 -22.27
C GLN A 111 17.68 -35.94 -22.65
N GLU A 112 18.11 -36.92 -21.87
CA GLU A 112 17.68 -38.30 -22.05
C GLU A 112 16.16 -38.42 -21.80
N PRO A 113 15.46 -39.34 -22.49
CA PRO A 113 14.01 -39.50 -22.35
C PRO A 113 13.52 -39.77 -20.91
N GLU A 114 14.36 -40.36 -20.05
CA GLU A 114 14.04 -40.59 -18.65
C GLU A 114 14.05 -39.29 -17.83
N ILE A 115 14.99 -38.39 -18.12
CA ILE A 115 15.08 -37.08 -17.45
C ILE A 115 13.89 -36.22 -17.86
N LEU A 116 13.48 -36.25 -19.14
CA LEU A 116 12.29 -35.54 -19.62
C LEU A 116 11.02 -35.97 -18.86
N LYS A 117 10.84 -37.28 -18.61
CA LYS A 117 9.70 -37.79 -17.81
C LYS A 117 9.73 -37.31 -16.36
N ILE A 118 10.92 -37.21 -15.77
CA ILE A 118 11.09 -36.68 -14.41
C ILE A 118 10.71 -35.20 -14.38
N LEU A 119 11.16 -34.41 -15.36
CA LEU A 119 10.84 -32.99 -15.49
C LEU A 119 9.33 -32.76 -15.68
N GLU A 120 8.67 -33.54 -16.54
CA GLU A 120 7.21 -33.48 -16.71
C GLU A 120 6.46 -33.75 -15.39
N LEU A 121 6.93 -34.72 -14.60
CA LEU A 121 6.34 -35.04 -13.31
C LEU A 121 6.58 -33.91 -12.28
N MET A 122 7.77 -33.31 -12.28
CA MET A 122 8.09 -32.14 -11.45
C MET A 122 7.21 -30.94 -11.81
N GLU A 123 7.06 -30.62 -13.09
CA GLU A 123 6.20 -29.54 -13.56
C GLU A 123 4.74 -29.73 -13.13
N LYS A 124 4.23 -30.97 -13.23
CA LYS A 124 2.86 -31.29 -12.80
C LYS A 124 2.67 -31.08 -11.30
N ASN A 125 3.64 -31.49 -10.48
CA ASN A 125 3.57 -31.32 -9.03
C ASN A 125 3.69 -29.85 -8.63
N GLU A 126 4.68 -29.14 -9.17
CA GLU A 126 4.90 -27.70 -8.92
C GLU A 126 3.66 -26.89 -9.30
N LYS A 127 3.03 -27.21 -10.43
CA LYS A 127 1.79 -26.57 -10.85
C LYS A 127 0.66 -26.74 -9.82
N LEU A 128 0.47 -27.95 -9.30
CA LEU A 128 -0.54 -28.23 -8.28
C LEU A 128 -0.24 -27.46 -6.98
N GLU A 129 1.01 -27.45 -6.53
CA GLU A 129 1.43 -26.71 -5.34
C GLU A 129 1.20 -25.21 -5.50
N ARG A 130 1.55 -24.64 -6.67
CA ARG A 130 1.31 -23.23 -6.98
C ARG A 130 -0.17 -22.88 -7.06
N GLU A 131 -1.01 -23.78 -7.58
CA GLU A 131 -2.46 -23.58 -7.60
C GLU A 131 -3.05 -23.51 -6.19
N VAL A 132 -2.57 -24.36 -5.27
CA VAL A 132 -2.95 -24.33 -3.85
C VAL A 132 -2.42 -23.06 -3.19
N ALA A 133 -1.15 -22.70 -3.45
CA ALA A 133 -0.55 -21.48 -2.91
C ALA A 133 -1.32 -20.22 -3.37
N PHE A 134 -1.72 -20.14 -4.64
CA PHE A 134 -2.54 -19.04 -5.15
C PHE A 134 -3.85 -18.91 -4.36
N ASP A 135 -4.56 -20.02 -4.13
CA ASP A 135 -5.81 -19.99 -3.39
C ASP A 135 -5.60 -19.53 -1.93
N ASN A 136 -4.53 -20.00 -1.29
CA ASN A 136 -4.18 -19.60 0.08
C ASN A 136 -3.89 -18.09 0.17
N HIS A 137 -3.02 -17.56 -0.70
CA HIS A 137 -2.72 -16.13 -0.76
C HIS A 137 -3.96 -15.29 -1.07
N PHE A 138 -4.87 -15.79 -1.91
CA PHE A 138 -6.13 -15.11 -2.19
C PHE A 138 -7.06 -15.07 -0.97
N GLN A 139 -7.17 -16.16 -0.21
CA GLN A 139 -7.93 -16.16 1.04
C GLN A 139 -7.32 -15.24 2.10
N GLU A 140 -5.99 -15.23 2.22
CA GLU A 140 -5.27 -14.31 3.10
C GLU A 140 -5.53 -12.85 2.73
N LEU A 141 -5.47 -12.52 1.44
CA LEU A 141 -5.80 -11.17 0.94
C LEU A 141 -7.21 -10.74 1.34
N LEU A 142 -8.21 -11.62 1.19
CA LEU A 142 -9.58 -11.31 1.57
C LEU A 142 -9.73 -11.10 3.08
N ALA A 143 -9.07 -11.92 3.90
CA ALA A 143 -9.10 -11.81 5.36
C ALA A 143 -8.47 -10.50 5.84
N LEU A 144 -7.27 -10.18 5.33
CA LEU A 144 -6.58 -8.93 5.67
C LEU A 144 -7.39 -7.71 5.23
N TRP A 145 -7.96 -7.73 4.02
CA TRP A 145 -8.79 -6.64 3.54
C TRP A 145 -10.07 -6.45 4.37
N ALA A 146 -10.76 -7.53 4.73
CA ALA A 146 -11.94 -7.46 5.59
C ALA A 146 -11.63 -6.83 6.95
N SER A 147 -10.51 -7.21 7.57
CA SER A 147 -10.02 -6.61 8.82
C SER A 147 -9.66 -5.14 8.63
N PHE A 148 -8.85 -4.82 7.62
CA PHE A 148 -8.37 -3.46 7.35
C PHE A 148 -9.50 -2.49 7.03
N SER A 149 -10.40 -2.87 6.11
CA SER A 149 -11.46 -2.00 5.58
C SER A 149 -12.50 -1.58 6.63
N THR A 150 -12.58 -2.32 7.74
CA THR A 150 -13.48 -2.04 8.86
C THR A 150 -12.77 -1.48 10.09
N SER A 151 -11.44 -1.30 10.03
CA SER A 151 -10.65 -0.76 11.13
C SER A 151 -11.03 0.69 11.46
N LYS A 152 -10.95 1.04 12.75
CA LYS A 152 -11.18 2.43 13.22
C LYS A 152 -10.29 3.42 12.46
N SER A 153 -9.01 3.09 12.30
CA SER A 153 -8.02 3.96 11.66
C SER A 153 -8.37 4.23 10.20
N ALA A 154 -8.67 3.19 9.42
CA ALA A 154 -9.04 3.35 8.01
C ALA A 154 -10.32 4.20 7.83
N LEU A 155 -11.35 3.95 8.64
CA LEU A 155 -12.61 4.71 8.60
C LEU A 155 -12.42 6.17 9.05
N SER A 156 -11.56 6.42 10.03
CA SER A 156 -11.22 7.79 10.45
C SER A 156 -10.44 8.54 9.37
N LEU A 157 -9.50 7.89 8.69
CA LEU A 157 -8.77 8.48 7.56
C LEU A 157 -9.69 8.80 6.39
N GLU A 158 -10.65 7.92 6.08
CA GLU A 158 -11.70 8.20 5.07
C GLU A 158 -12.51 9.45 5.42
N LYS A 159 -12.89 9.61 6.70
CA LYS A 159 -13.57 10.84 7.18
C LYS A 159 -12.70 12.08 7.01
N ILE A 160 -11.40 12.04 7.35
CA ILE A 160 -10.49 13.16 7.14
C ILE A 160 -10.42 13.53 5.66
N ARG A 161 -10.22 12.55 4.78
CA ARG A 161 -10.13 12.79 3.34
C ARG A 161 -11.40 13.44 2.81
N ASN A 162 -12.57 12.93 3.18
CA ASN A 162 -13.84 13.45 2.70
C ASN A 162 -14.17 14.84 3.26
N LYS A 163 -13.94 15.08 4.56
CA LYS A 163 -14.40 16.29 5.27
C LYS A 163 -13.38 17.41 5.41
N VAL A 164 -12.11 17.13 5.13
CA VAL A 164 -11.02 18.12 5.28
C VAL A 164 -10.23 18.28 4.00
N ALA A 165 -9.77 17.17 3.40
CA ALA A 165 -8.89 17.23 2.25
C ALA A 165 -9.63 17.47 0.92
N ALA A 166 -10.77 16.81 0.71
CA ALA A 166 -11.56 16.92 -0.51
C ALA A 166 -12.62 18.04 -0.44
N HIS A 167 -13.24 18.21 0.72
CA HIS A 167 -14.22 19.25 0.98
C HIS A 167 -13.81 19.97 2.26
N THR A 168 -13.76 21.29 2.27
CA THR A 168 -13.62 22.05 3.51
C THR A 168 -14.98 22.08 4.19
N ASP A 169 -15.35 20.99 4.88
CA ASP A 169 -16.67 20.90 5.50
C ASP A 169 -16.78 21.88 6.67
N ILE A 170 -17.89 22.61 6.67
CA ILE A 170 -18.25 23.58 7.69
C ILE A 170 -19.58 23.17 8.30
N SER A 171 -19.59 22.99 9.63
CA SER A 171 -20.79 22.60 10.39
C SER A 171 -21.21 23.71 11.35
N LEU A 172 -22.51 23.91 11.54
CA LEU A 172 -23.05 24.83 12.54
C LEU A 172 -23.10 24.12 13.91
N ILE A 173 -22.26 24.54 14.85
CA ILE A 173 -22.18 24.00 16.21
C ILE A 173 -22.29 25.17 17.19
N ASP A 174 -23.26 25.12 18.10
CA ASP A 174 -23.55 26.17 19.09
C ASP A 174 -23.70 27.57 18.48
N GLY A 175 -24.42 27.65 17.34
CA GLY A 175 -24.65 28.91 16.63
C GLY A 175 -23.41 29.48 15.92
N LYS A 176 -22.31 28.73 15.83
CA LYS A 176 -21.10 29.14 15.10
C LYS A 176 -20.72 28.11 14.05
N TYR A 177 -20.37 28.59 12.86
CA TYR A 177 -19.79 27.76 11.82
C TYR A 177 -18.36 27.37 12.20
N LYS A 178 -18.09 26.07 12.31
CA LYS A 178 -16.78 25.51 12.66
C LYS A 178 -16.34 24.53 11.58
N LEU A 179 -15.03 24.50 11.33
CA LEU A 179 -14.40 23.46 10.49
C LEU A 179 -14.49 22.11 11.19
N PHE A 180 -14.43 21.04 10.40
CA PHE A 180 -14.33 19.69 10.94
C PHE A 180 -13.09 19.54 11.84
N ASP A 181 -13.31 19.09 13.08
CA ASP A 181 -12.26 18.89 14.06
C ASP A 181 -11.66 17.48 13.94
N ILE A 182 -10.44 17.39 13.39
CA ILE A 182 -9.71 16.13 13.24
C ILE A 182 -9.44 15.48 14.60
N SER A 183 -9.27 16.27 15.67
CA SER A 183 -8.97 15.73 17.01
C SER A 183 -10.12 14.89 17.57
N SER A 184 -11.35 15.10 17.10
CA SER A 184 -12.52 14.29 17.45
C SER A 184 -12.46 12.85 16.94
N LEU A 185 -11.57 12.53 16.00
CA LEU A 185 -11.42 11.18 15.44
C LEU A 185 -10.51 10.27 16.26
N ASP A 186 -9.84 10.82 17.29
CA ASP A 186 -8.94 10.07 18.18
C ASP A 186 -7.93 9.20 17.40
N LEU A 187 -7.34 9.82 16.37
CA LEU A 187 -6.26 9.25 15.57
C LEU A 187 -4.92 9.66 16.16
N GLN A 188 -4.10 8.67 16.45
CA GLN A 188 -2.71 8.84 16.87
C GLN A 188 -1.79 8.85 15.65
N TRP A 189 -0.62 9.47 15.77
CA TRP A 189 0.38 9.49 14.70
C TRP A 189 0.84 8.09 14.31
N ASP A 190 0.95 7.19 15.29
CA ASP A 190 1.31 5.78 15.06
C ASP A 190 0.20 5.00 14.33
N ASP A 191 -1.06 5.45 14.37
CA ASP A 191 -2.14 4.82 13.59
C ASP A 191 -1.89 4.92 12.09
N ILE A 192 -1.25 6.01 11.62
CA ILE A 192 -0.85 6.13 10.21
C ILE A 192 0.24 5.10 9.88
N LYS A 193 1.23 4.94 10.76
CA LYS A 193 2.31 3.96 10.59
C LYS A 193 1.71 2.56 10.43
N MET A 194 0.85 2.16 11.37
CA MET A 194 0.20 0.86 11.37
C MET A 194 -0.65 0.65 10.12
N THR A 195 -1.44 1.67 9.74
CA THR A 195 -2.24 1.62 8.51
C THR A 195 -1.38 1.40 7.27
N ILE A 196 -0.23 2.10 7.16
CA ILE A 196 0.71 1.92 6.04
C ILE A 196 1.32 0.51 6.05
N THR A 197 1.69 -0.01 7.22
CA THR A 197 2.20 -1.39 7.35
C THR A 197 1.18 -2.42 6.88
N ASP A 198 -0.08 -2.30 7.32
CA ASP A 198 -1.15 -3.23 6.92
C ASP A 198 -1.41 -3.16 5.40
N MET A 199 -1.38 -1.94 4.83
CA MET A 199 -1.49 -1.74 3.39
C MET A 199 -0.36 -2.42 2.61
N GLN A 200 0.88 -2.40 3.12
CA GLN A 200 2.02 -3.03 2.45
C GLN A 200 1.76 -4.51 2.18
N THR A 201 1.34 -5.24 3.21
CA THR A 201 1.03 -6.68 3.12
C THR A 201 -0.06 -6.96 2.08
N ILE A 202 -1.11 -6.14 2.07
CA ILE A 202 -2.21 -6.26 1.10
C ILE A 202 -1.73 -6.01 -0.33
N ILE A 203 -0.89 -4.99 -0.54
CA ILE A 203 -0.36 -4.62 -1.85
C ILE A 203 0.62 -5.68 -2.37
N ASP A 204 1.41 -6.28 -1.49
CA ASP A 204 2.28 -7.41 -1.83
C ASP A 204 1.48 -8.61 -2.33
N LEU A 205 0.43 -9.00 -1.59
CA LEU A 205 -0.44 -10.10 -2.00
C LEU A 205 -1.13 -9.80 -3.34
N ILE A 206 -1.57 -8.56 -3.57
CA ILE A 206 -2.12 -8.16 -4.86
C ILE A 206 -1.09 -8.31 -5.98
N ASN A 207 0.14 -7.82 -5.79
CA ASN A 207 1.20 -7.93 -6.80
C ASN A 207 1.60 -9.38 -7.04
N LEU A 208 1.67 -10.20 -5.99
CA LEU A 208 1.94 -11.63 -6.08
C LEU A 208 0.86 -12.35 -6.90
N LEU A 209 -0.42 -12.13 -6.58
CA LEU A 209 -1.54 -12.81 -7.26
C LEU A 209 -1.73 -12.35 -8.71
N VAL A 210 -1.55 -11.06 -8.99
CA VAL A 210 -1.85 -10.47 -10.31
C VAL A 210 -0.64 -10.53 -11.24
N ARG A 211 0.56 -10.27 -10.71
CA ARG A 211 1.80 -10.12 -11.51
C ARG A 211 2.81 -11.23 -11.26
N ASN A 212 2.58 -12.11 -10.28
CA ASN A 212 3.54 -13.13 -9.84
C ASN A 212 4.90 -12.51 -9.48
N SER A 213 4.87 -11.34 -8.83
CA SER A 213 6.04 -10.54 -8.48
C SER A 213 5.94 -10.01 -7.06
N GLY A 214 7.05 -10.02 -6.34
CA GLY A 214 7.21 -9.29 -5.07
C GLY A 214 7.98 -7.99 -5.25
N TYR A 215 7.91 -7.11 -4.25
CA TYR A 215 8.73 -5.90 -4.19
C TYR A 215 9.78 -6.02 -3.07
N HIS A 216 10.98 -5.48 -3.30
CA HIS A 216 12.09 -5.58 -2.35
C HIS A 216 12.06 -4.44 -1.31
N TRP A 217 11.16 -4.53 -0.33
CA TRP A 217 10.94 -3.46 0.66
C TRP A 217 12.19 -3.03 1.43
N VAL A 218 13.08 -3.96 1.79
CA VAL A 218 14.30 -3.63 2.53
C VAL A 218 15.16 -2.59 1.80
N THR A 219 15.27 -2.68 0.47
CA THR A 219 16.03 -1.71 -0.32
C THR A 219 15.36 -0.33 -0.29
N LEU A 220 14.03 -0.29 -0.36
CA LEU A 220 13.29 0.97 -0.20
C LEU A 220 13.50 1.55 1.19
N ASP A 221 13.44 0.72 2.23
CA ASP A 221 13.63 1.15 3.62
C ASP A 221 15.00 1.78 3.84
N GLU A 222 16.05 1.16 3.30
CA GLU A 222 17.42 1.69 3.33
C GLU A 222 17.54 3.04 2.61
N ILE A 223 16.97 3.14 1.40
CA ILE A 223 16.97 4.38 0.61
C ILE A 223 16.22 5.49 1.34
N LEU A 224 15.04 5.19 1.88
CA LEU A 224 14.22 6.14 2.64
C LEU A 224 14.94 6.59 3.90
N CYS A 225 15.51 5.66 4.67
CA CYS A 225 16.27 5.96 5.88
C CYS A 225 17.42 6.92 5.57
N LYS A 226 18.23 6.60 4.55
CA LYS A 226 19.34 7.47 4.12
C LYS A 226 18.83 8.86 3.69
N THR A 227 17.83 8.91 2.81
CA THR A 227 17.29 10.17 2.27
C THR A 227 16.74 11.07 3.38
N VAL A 228 16.00 10.49 4.33
CA VAL A 228 15.42 11.20 5.46
C VAL A 228 16.51 11.73 6.38
N ASN A 229 17.52 10.90 6.71
CA ASN A 229 18.62 11.32 7.57
C ASN A 229 19.45 12.44 6.93
N ASP A 230 19.75 12.33 5.63
CA ASP A 230 20.49 13.34 4.87
C ASP A 230 19.70 14.66 4.79
N TYR A 231 18.40 14.62 4.49
CA TYR A 231 17.57 15.82 4.38
C TYR A 231 17.38 16.54 5.72
N TRP A 232 17.13 15.79 6.79
CA TRP A 232 16.88 16.37 8.11
C TRP A 232 18.16 16.62 8.92
N GLU A 233 19.32 16.24 8.39
CA GLU A 233 20.62 16.35 9.06
C GLU A 233 20.65 15.57 10.39
N ILE A 234 20.01 14.39 10.42
CA ILE A 234 19.89 13.57 11.64
C ILE A 234 21.20 12.80 11.86
N SER A 235 21.95 13.21 12.88
CA SER A 235 23.27 12.65 13.21
C SER A 235 23.25 11.26 13.88
N HIS A 236 22.09 10.67 14.14
CA HIS A 236 21.97 9.34 14.75
C HIS A 236 20.89 8.48 14.09
N VAL A 237 21.31 7.31 13.58
CA VAL A 237 20.43 6.25 13.08
C VAL A 237 19.67 5.68 14.28
N THR A 238 18.41 6.08 14.46
CA THR A 238 17.49 5.37 15.37
C THR A 238 16.57 4.50 14.52
N GLU A 239 16.73 3.18 14.66
CA GLU A 239 15.83 2.13 14.15
C GLU A 239 14.35 2.39 14.51
#